data_AF-A0A7S2W8E5-F1
#
_entry.id   AF-A0A7S2W8E5-F1
#
_cell.length_a   1.000
_cell.length_b   1.000
_cell.length_c   1.000
_cell.angle_alpha   90.00
_cell.angle_beta   90.00
_cell.angle_gamma   90.00
#
_symmetry.space_group_name_H-M   'P 1'
#
loop_
_entity.id
_entity.type
_entity.pdbx_description
1 polymer ?
#
loop_
_entity_poly.entity_id
_entity_poly.type
_entity_poly.pdbx_seq_one_letter_code
_entity_poly.pdbx_strand_id
1 'polypeptide(L)'
;MCLPKNIKLLMMILNGFKAISFLLFIVFGAMISSNEDFQRAYGTEISSLAGGIITLAFFVPVSTFLGYKGTKMHNKFLLLVHALLEGFLLVVQLSLALALIGYAQPETSIDIRKDCSRTYPVMNSREDCQSWFESDRYAGFKLVWAYNFEMAMIDQAYFSYLTAFQIEGKCCGFSAPLNCEDDERSYPEGLLTEGVKGYWLDQRTTCGRERTWYQPSGQDGSECNQPVDPNAVVPRYGGCRYEMPIGDCLNDVPLIDTLGCASYVEEQINGELIMQAGVVAFLTLFEFISMIAACCYCMKRKEEDRLPPYLIQVPIHPAVATAITAPQKTGSGSGKV
;
A
#
# COMPACT_ATOMS: atom_id res chain seq x y z
N MET A 1 -37.85 -11.01 -6.60
CA MET A 1 -36.99 -10.08 -5.84
C MET A 1 -36.17 -9.09 -6.68
N CYS A 2 -36.34 -8.94 -8.00
CA CYS A 2 -35.50 -8.07 -8.84
C CYS A 2 -36.29 -6.96 -9.57
N LEU A 3 -37.24 -6.26 -8.92
CA LEU A 3 -38.06 -5.24 -9.63
C LEU A 3 -37.16 -4.19 -10.33
N PRO A 4 -37.41 -3.81 -11.60
CA PRO A 4 -36.56 -2.88 -12.34
C PRO A 4 -36.33 -1.54 -11.62
N LYS A 5 -37.33 -1.08 -10.85
CA LYS A 5 -37.22 0.11 -10.01
C LYS A 5 -36.16 -0.05 -8.91
N ASN A 6 -36.11 -1.21 -8.27
CA ASN A 6 -35.18 -1.50 -7.18
C ASN A 6 -33.74 -1.62 -7.72
N ILE A 7 -33.54 -2.27 -8.87
CA ILE A 7 -32.20 -2.39 -9.48
C ILE A 7 -31.68 -1.03 -9.92
N LYS A 8 -32.54 -0.15 -10.47
CA LYS A 8 -32.15 1.21 -10.84
C LYS A 8 -31.70 2.03 -9.62
N LEU A 9 -32.44 1.93 -8.51
CA LEU A 9 -32.05 2.58 -7.25
C LEU A 9 -30.73 2.04 -6.72
N LEU A 10 -30.55 0.71 -6.71
CA LEU A 10 -29.31 0.06 -6.30
C LEU A 10 -28.10 0.54 -7.12
N MET A 11 -28.21 0.57 -8.45
CA MET A 11 -27.13 1.07 -9.33
C MET A 11 -26.79 2.54 -9.07
N MET A 12 -27.79 3.37 -8.76
CA MET A 12 -27.56 4.77 -8.41
C MET A 12 -26.78 4.91 -7.09
N ILE A 13 -27.15 4.10 -6.08
CA ILE A 13 -26.45 4.06 -4.79
C ILE A 13 -25.01 3.56 -4.97
N LEU A 14 -24.82 2.46 -5.71
CA LEU A 14 -23.50 1.88 -6.01
C LEU A 14 -22.61 2.87 -6.77
N ASN A 15 -23.15 3.62 -7.73
CA ASN A 15 -22.40 4.67 -8.41
C ASN A 15 -21.92 5.78 -7.46
N GLY A 16 -22.72 6.12 -6.43
CA GLY A 16 -22.32 7.04 -5.37
C GLY A 16 -21.16 6.50 -4.54
N PHE A 17 -21.26 5.24 -4.07
CA PHE A 17 -20.17 4.59 -3.35
C PHE A 17 -18.90 4.47 -4.18
N LYS A 18 -19.02 4.15 -5.47
CA LYS A 18 -17.87 4.07 -6.38
C LYS A 18 -17.17 5.40 -6.60
N ALA A 19 -17.90 6.51 -6.60
CA ALA A 19 -17.28 7.84 -6.65
C ALA A 19 -16.42 8.10 -5.40
N ILE A 20 -16.86 7.60 -4.24
CA ILE A 20 -16.07 7.64 -3.00
C ILE A 20 -14.88 6.68 -3.10
N SER A 21 -15.08 5.43 -3.55
CA SER A 21 -14.01 4.46 -3.75
C SER A 21 -12.92 4.97 -4.68
N PHE A 22 -13.28 5.68 -5.76
CA PHE A 22 -12.33 6.34 -6.65
C PHE A 22 -11.38 7.28 -5.89
N LEU A 23 -11.92 8.16 -5.05
CA LEU A 23 -11.10 9.08 -4.25
C LEU A 23 -10.23 8.31 -3.25
N LEU A 24 -10.79 7.27 -2.61
CA LEU A 24 -10.06 6.47 -1.65
C LEU A 24 -8.93 5.66 -2.30
N PHE A 25 -9.12 5.10 -3.50
CA PHE A 25 -8.03 4.43 -4.24
C PHE A 25 -6.89 5.39 -4.54
N ILE A 26 -7.18 6.64 -4.91
CA ILE A 26 -6.14 7.65 -5.12
C ILE A 26 -5.44 7.98 -3.80
N VAL A 27 -6.20 8.21 -2.71
CA VAL A 27 -5.61 8.58 -1.41
C VAL A 27 -4.73 7.45 -0.87
N PHE A 28 -5.25 6.22 -0.79
CA PHE A 28 -4.47 5.09 -0.28
C PHE A 28 -3.32 4.71 -1.22
N GLY A 29 -3.53 4.75 -2.55
CA GLY A 29 -2.45 4.56 -3.50
C GLY A 29 -1.35 5.62 -3.34
N ALA A 30 -1.71 6.88 -3.14
CA ALA A 30 -0.75 7.96 -2.90
C ALA A 30 -0.02 7.76 -1.56
N MET A 31 -0.74 7.44 -0.48
CA MET A 31 -0.15 7.16 0.83
C MET A 31 0.87 6.02 0.77
N ILE A 32 0.56 4.91 0.09
CA ILE A 32 1.49 3.79 -0.07
C ILE A 32 2.69 4.21 -0.93
N SER A 33 2.45 4.90 -2.04
CA SER A 33 3.52 5.31 -2.98
C SER A 33 4.47 6.36 -2.38
N SER A 34 3.96 7.30 -1.59
CA SER A 34 4.75 8.37 -0.98
C SER A 34 5.37 7.98 0.36
N ASN A 35 5.01 6.82 0.92
CA ASN A 35 5.61 6.37 2.17
C ASN A 35 6.98 5.75 1.88
N GLU A 36 8.03 6.52 2.14
CA GLU A 36 9.39 6.07 1.93
C GLU A 36 9.79 4.91 2.87
N ASP A 37 9.18 4.78 4.04
CA ASP A 37 9.46 3.66 4.95
C ASP A 37 9.00 2.33 4.35
N PHE A 38 7.92 2.32 3.56
CA PHE A 38 7.55 1.13 2.77
C PHE A 38 8.59 0.82 1.69
N GLN A 39 9.15 1.84 1.05
CA GLN A 39 10.18 1.64 0.02
C GLN A 39 11.52 1.18 0.61
N ARG A 40 11.84 1.61 1.84
CA ARG A 40 13.01 1.14 2.61
C ARG A 40 12.81 -0.30 3.12
N ALA A 41 11.62 -0.63 3.59
CA ALA A 41 11.30 -1.95 4.14
C ALA A 41 11.17 -3.05 3.08
N TYR A 42 10.49 -2.75 1.98
CA TYR A 42 10.08 -3.78 1.00
C TYR A 42 10.58 -3.52 -0.42
N GLY A 43 11.17 -2.35 -0.69
CA GLY A 43 11.68 -1.98 -2.00
C GLY A 43 10.77 -1.01 -2.77
N THR A 44 11.36 -0.39 -3.79
CA THR A 44 10.70 0.59 -4.67
C THR A 44 9.57 -0.02 -5.51
N GLU A 45 9.49 -1.35 -5.62
CA GLU A 45 8.41 -2.06 -6.29
C GLU A 45 7.03 -1.77 -5.67
N ILE A 46 6.95 -1.55 -4.34
CA ILE A 46 5.69 -1.18 -3.68
C ILE A 46 5.12 0.12 -4.26
N SER A 47 5.97 1.09 -4.57
CA SER A 47 5.53 2.34 -5.18
C SER A 47 4.93 2.11 -6.58
N SER A 48 5.47 1.14 -7.33
CA SER A 48 4.93 0.76 -8.64
C SER A 48 3.56 0.08 -8.53
N LEU A 49 3.37 -0.82 -7.55
CA LEU A 49 2.07 -1.44 -7.28
C LEU A 49 1.02 -0.38 -6.88
N ALA A 50 1.41 0.56 -6.02
CA ALA A 50 0.56 1.67 -5.61
C ALA A 50 0.21 2.60 -6.79
N GLY A 51 1.17 2.89 -7.67
CA GLY A 51 0.94 3.60 -8.93
C GLY A 51 -0.06 2.89 -9.85
N GLY A 52 -0.05 1.55 -9.86
CA GLY A 52 -1.05 0.72 -10.53
C GLY A 52 -2.46 0.96 -9.97
N ILE A 53 -2.62 0.99 -8.64
CA ILE A 53 -3.90 1.28 -7.98
C ILE A 53 -4.42 2.67 -8.37
N ILE A 54 -3.56 3.69 -8.31
CA ILE A 54 -3.91 5.07 -8.70
C ILE A 54 -4.35 5.13 -10.16
N THR A 55 -3.59 4.47 -11.06
CA THR A 55 -3.88 4.47 -12.49
C THR A 55 -5.23 3.81 -12.79
N LEU A 56 -5.51 2.67 -12.15
CA LEU A 56 -6.78 1.96 -12.31
C LEU A 56 -7.98 2.74 -11.75
N ALA A 57 -7.77 3.57 -10.72
CA ALA A 57 -8.82 4.42 -10.17
C ALA A 57 -9.44 5.32 -11.25
N PHE A 58 -8.64 5.84 -12.20
CA PHE A 58 -9.15 6.71 -13.28
C PHE A 58 -10.13 6.01 -14.25
N PHE A 59 -10.19 4.68 -14.26
CA PHE A 59 -11.18 3.93 -15.03
C PHE A 59 -12.52 3.78 -14.31
N VAL A 60 -12.57 3.98 -12.98
CA VAL A 60 -13.80 3.88 -12.17
C VAL A 60 -14.88 4.90 -12.62
N PRO A 61 -14.57 6.18 -12.89
CA PRO A 61 -15.55 7.13 -13.43
C PRO A 61 -16.08 6.74 -14.82
N VAL A 62 -15.21 6.20 -15.70
CA VAL A 62 -15.60 5.74 -17.04
C VAL A 62 -16.61 4.60 -16.93
N SER A 63 -16.30 3.60 -16.10
CA SER A 63 -17.23 2.51 -15.81
C SER A 63 -18.55 3.02 -15.24
N THR A 64 -18.48 3.88 -14.22
CA THR A 64 -19.66 4.48 -13.58
C THR A 64 -20.56 5.22 -14.58
N PHE A 65 -19.97 5.94 -15.54
CA PHE A 65 -20.70 6.60 -16.62
C PHE A 65 -21.40 5.59 -17.55
N LEU A 66 -20.71 4.51 -17.95
CA LEU A 66 -21.29 3.44 -18.76
C LEU A 66 -22.46 2.77 -18.04
N GLY A 67 -22.31 2.43 -16.77
CA GLY A 67 -23.38 1.88 -15.92
C GLY A 67 -24.57 2.84 -15.80
N TYR A 68 -24.32 4.13 -15.57
CA TYR A 68 -25.38 5.15 -15.52
C TYR A 68 -26.12 5.29 -16.85
N LYS A 69 -25.41 5.41 -17.97
CA LYS A 69 -26.01 5.53 -19.31
C LYS A 69 -26.73 4.25 -19.73
N GLY A 70 -26.12 3.09 -19.46
CA GLY A 70 -26.70 1.78 -19.73
C GLY A 70 -28.00 1.55 -18.96
N THR A 71 -28.06 1.94 -17.68
CA THR A 71 -29.30 1.86 -16.88
C THR A 71 -30.35 2.89 -17.30
N LYS A 72 -29.96 4.14 -17.60
CA LYS A 72 -30.89 5.23 -17.96
C LYS A 72 -31.50 5.04 -19.35
N MET A 73 -30.67 4.73 -20.35
CA MET A 73 -31.14 4.51 -21.72
C MET A 73 -31.71 3.11 -21.90
N HIS A 74 -31.49 2.24 -20.92
CA HIS A 74 -31.75 0.83 -21.02
C HIS A 74 -31.05 0.29 -22.29
N ASN A 75 -29.75 0.08 -22.21
CA ASN A 75 -28.93 -0.40 -23.33
C ASN A 75 -28.10 -1.60 -22.84
N LYS A 76 -28.37 -2.82 -23.36
CA LYS A 76 -27.72 -4.05 -22.89
C LYS A 76 -26.23 -4.04 -23.20
N PHE A 77 -25.84 -3.56 -24.38
CA PHE A 77 -24.44 -3.45 -24.75
C PHE A 77 -23.64 -2.59 -23.75
N LEU A 78 -24.14 -1.40 -23.39
CA LEU A 78 -23.46 -0.55 -22.40
C LEU A 78 -23.37 -1.20 -21.01
N LEU A 79 -24.41 -1.95 -20.60
CA LEU A 79 -24.41 -2.68 -19.34
C LEU A 79 -23.43 -3.86 -19.35
N LEU A 80 -23.29 -4.53 -20.50
CA LEU A 80 -22.32 -5.61 -20.69
C LEU A 80 -20.88 -5.06 -20.65
N VAL A 81 -20.62 -3.96 -21.35
CA VAL A 81 -19.30 -3.30 -21.32
C VAL A 81 -18.97 -2.81 -19.91
N HIS A 82 -19.94 -2.22 -19.20
CA HIS A 82 -19.81 -1.88 -17.78
C HIS A 82 -19.44 -3.11 -16.95
N ALA A 83 -20.20 -4.21 -17.05
CA ALA A 83 -19.94 -5.42 -16.27
C ALA A 83 -18.55 -6.03 -16.56
N LEU A 84 -18.12 -6.03 -17.82
CA LEU A 84 -16.79 -6.51 -18.21
C LEU A 84 -15.67 -5.61 -17.65
N LEU A 85 -15.85 -4.29 -17.72
CA LEU A 85 -14.90 -3.34 -17.15
C LEU A 85 -14.81 -3.46 -15.62
N GLU A 86 -15.94 -3.60 -14.93
CA GLU A 86 -15.95 -3.89 -13.49
C GLU A 86 -15.25 -5.20 -13.15
N GLY A 87 -15.49 -6.26 -13.92
CA GLY A 87 -14.81 -7.54 -13.72
C GLY A 87 -13.30 -7.43 -13.90
N PHE A 88 -12.85 -6.67 -14.90
CA PHE A 88 -11.43 -6.39 -15.11
C PHE A 88 -10.83 -5.58 -13.95
N LEU A 89 -11.46 -4.47 -13.56
CA LEU A 89 -10.99 -3.64 -12.45
C LEU A 89 -10.92 -4.43 -11.14
N LEU A 90 -11.96 -5.21 -10.83
CA LEU A 90 -12.03 -6.06 -9.66
C LEU A 90 -10.83 -7.02 -9.59
N VAL A 91 -10.57 -7.75 -10.69
CA VAL A 91 -9.49 -8.75 -10.71
C VAL A 91 -8.13 -8.08 -10.54
N VAL A 92 -7.86 -7.00 -11.26
CA VAL A 92 -6.54 -6.37 -11.22
C VAL A 92 -6.31 -5.64 -9.90
N GLN A 93 -7.27 -4.84 -9.42
CA GLN A 93 -7.15 -4.14 -8.13
C GLN A 93 -7.04 -5.12 -6.97
N LEU A 94 -7.83 -6.21 -6.97
CA LEU A 94 -7.73 -7.25 -5.95
C LEU A 94 -6.36 -7.94 -6.02
N SER A 95 -5.83 -8.24 -7.21
CA SER A 95 -4.48 -8.82 -7.32
C SER A 95 -3.38 -7.89 -6.80
N LEU A 96 -3.49 -6.58 -7.04
CA LEU A 96 -2.54 -5.59 -6.53
C LEU A 96 -2.63 -5.49 -5.00
N ALA A 97 -3.86 -5.44 -4.45
CA ALA A 97 -4.06 -5.40 -3.01
C ALA A 97 -3.54 -6.68 -2.32
N LEU A 98 -3.80 -7.86 -2.90
CA LEU A 98 -3.29 -9.13 -2.40
C LEU A 98 -1.77 -9.23 -2.53
N ALA A 99 -1.17 -8.68 -3.59
CA ALA A 99 0.27 -8.60 -3.72
C ALA A 99 0.88 -7.77 -2.58
N LEU A 100 0.34 -6.58 -2.31
CA LEU A 100 0.79 -5.72 -1.20
C LEU A 100 0.65 -6.42 0.16
N ILE A 101 -0.47 -7.12 0.40
CA ILE A 101 -0.64 -7.93 1.61
C ILE A 101 0.42 -9.04 1.65
N GLY A 102 0.72 -9.68 0.52
CA GLY A 102 1.77 -10.68 0.38
C GLY A 102 3.16 -10.17 0.76
N TYR A 103 3.56 -8.98 0.28
CA TYR A 103 4.81 -8.33 0.72
C TYR A 103 4.81 -8.08 2.23
N ALA A 104 3.68 -7.68 2.79
CA ALA A 104 3.56 -7.40 4.22
C ALA A 104 3.45 -8.67 5.11
N GLN A 105 3.26 -9.87 4.55
CA GLN A 105 3.21 -11.10 5.35
C GLN A 105 4.61 -11.48 5.87
N PRO A 106 4.85 -11.52 7.20
CA PRO A 106 6.16 -11.82 7.75
C PRO A 106 6.55 -13.28 7.46
N GLU A 107 7.81 -13.48 7.07
CA GLU A 107 8.38 -14.82 6.85
C GLU A 107 8.51 -15.61 8.16
N THR A 108 8.77 -14.89 9.25
CA THR A 108 8.99 -15.43 10.59
C THR A 108 7.84 -15.03 11.52
N SER A 109 7.37 -15.98 12.34
CA SER A 109 6.28 -15.71 13.29
C SER A 109 6.66 -14.63 14.30
N ILE A 110 5.65 -13.89 14.79
CA ILE A 110 5.86 -12.81 15.77
C ILE A 110 6.54 -13.31 17.05
N ASP A 111 6.25 -14.53 17.49
CA ASP A 111 6.84 -15.10 18.71
C ASP A 111 8.35 -15.32 18.56
N ILE A 112 8.80 -15.81 17.41
CA ILE A 112 10.23 -16.00 17.12
C ILE A 112 10.92 -14.63 17.04
N ARG A 113 10.37 -13.68 16.27
CA ARG A 113 10.96 -12.34 16.11
C ARG A 113 11.10 -11.61 17.44
N LYS A 114 10.07 -11.69 18.29
CA LYS A 114 10.08 -11.08 19.62
C LYS A 114 11.07 -11.75 20.57
N ASP A 115 11.17 -13.08 20.55
CA ASP A 115 12.13 -13.81 21.37
C ASP A 115 13.58 -13.56 20.92
N CYS A 116 13.82 -13.54 19.62
CA CYS A 116 15.12 -13.22 19.03
C CYS A 116 15.53 -11.76 19.23
N SER A 117 14.59 -10.85 19.46
CA SER A 117 14.89 -9.46 19.81
C SER A 117 15.40 -9.30 21.26
N ARG A 118 15.33 -10.34 22.11
CA ARG A 118 15.80 -10.27 23.50
C ARG A 118 17.32 -10.31 23.59
N THR A 119 17.86 -9.76 24.67
CA THR A 119 19.29 -9.92 25.03
C THR A 119 19.70 -11.41 25.05
N TYR A 120 18.83 -12.26 25.60
CA TYR A 120 18.99 -13.71 25.61
C TYR A 120 17.67 -14.38 25.20
N PRO A 121 17.59 -14.97 23.99
CA PRO A 121 16.42 -15.73 23.56
C PRO A 121 16.09 -16.87 24.53
N VAL A 122 14.81 -17.06 24.84
CA VAL A 122 14.35 -18.04 25.85
C VAL A 122 13.80 -19.29 25.19
N MET A 123 13.11 -19.15 24.05
CA MET A 123 12.38 -20.23 23.40
C MET A 123 13.09 -20.76 22.16
N ASN A 124 13.73 -19.87 21.40
CA ASN A 124 14.30 -20.19 20.09
C ASN A 124 15.82 -20.37 20.17
N SER A 125 16.34 -21.21 19.29
CA SER A 125 17.78 -21.43 19.18
C SER A 125 18.47 -20.22 18.52
N ARG A 126 19.79 -20.13 18.67
CA ARG A 126 20.57 -19.09 18.00
C ARG A 126 20.45 -19.22 16.48
N GLU A 127 20.39 -20.44 15.97
CA GLU A 127 20.23 -20.75 14.55
C GLU A 127 18.89 -20.23 14.01
N ASP A 128 17.81 -20.38 14.77
CA ASP A 128 16.49 -19.84 14.39
C ASP A 128 16.54 -18.31 14.28
N CYS A 129 17.17 -17.65 15.26
CA CYS A 129 17.32 -16.20 15.27
C CYS A 129 18.25 -15.69 14.18
N GLN A 130 19.33 -16.42 13.89
CA GLN A 130 20.27 -16.09 12.83
C GLN A 130 19.56 -16.08 11.48
N SER A 131 18.69 -17.04 11.19
CA SER A 131 17.92 -17.05 9.93
C SER A 131 17.05 -15.80 9.75
N TRP A 132 16.50 -15.27 10.84
CA TRP A 132 15.71 -14.04 10.81
C TRP A 132 16.58 -12.79 10.67
N PHE A 133 17.65 -12.66 11.46
CA PHE A 133 18.60 -11.54 11.34
C PHE A 133 19.24 -11.47 9.96
N GLU A 134 19.45 -12.64 9.35
CA GLU A 134 20.07 -12.73 8.04
C GLU A 134 19.13 -12.44 6.87
N SER A 135 17.82 -12.32 7.13
CA SER A 135 16.82 -12.11 6.09
C SER A 135 16.91 -10.74 5.43
N ASP A 136 16.58 -10.68 4.14
CA ASP A 136 16.52 -9.43 3.38
C ASP A 136 15.47 -8.47 3.94
N ARG A 137 14.40 -9.02 4.49
CA ARG A 137 13.33 -8.30 5.16
C ARG A 137 13.81 -7.60 6.45
N TYR A 138 14.60 -8.28 7.28
CA TYR A 138 15.21 -7.67 8.46
C TYR A 138 16.12 -6.49 8.07
N ALA A 139 16.91 -6.65 6.99
CA ALA A 139 17.75 -5.58 6.45
C ALA A 139 16.91 -4.39 5.95
N GLY A 140 15.77 -4.61 5.30
CA GLY A 140 14.86 -3.53 4.91
C GLY A 140 14.33 -2.73 6.11
N PHE A 141 13.85 -3.41 7.17
CA PHE A 141 13.40 -2.73 8.39
C PHE A 141 14.54 -2.02 9.13
N LYS A 142 15.77 -2.53 9.01
CA LYS A 142 16.95 -1.86 9.52
C LYS A 142 17.19 -0.52 8.84
N LEU A 143 16.98 -0.43 7.52
CA LEU A 143 17.07 0.85 6.80
C LEU A 143 16.01 1.84 7.26
N VAL A 144 14.78 1.38 7.55
CA VAL A 144 13.73 2.23 8.13
C VAL A 144 14.20 2.81 9.46
N TRP A 145 14.73 1.97 10.35
CA TRP A 145 15.24 2.44 11.64
C TRP A 145 16.44 3.38 11.47
N ALA A 146 17.41 3.03 10.63
CA ALA A 146 18.60 3.82 10.40
C ALA A 146 18.26 5.22 9.86
N TYR A 147 17.33 5.32 8.90
CA TYR A 147 16.85 6.60 8.41
C TYR A 147 16.21 7.44 9.52
N ASN A 148 15.28 6.86 10.27
CA ASN A 148 14.61 7.58 11.36
C ASN A 148 15.59 7.98 12.47
N PHE A 149 16.57 7.14 12.77
CA PHE A 149 17.63 7.41 13.72
C PHE A 149 18.48 8.60 13.28
N GLU A 150 18.92 8.61 12.02
CA GLU A 150 19.68 9.73 11.46
C GLU A 150 18.89 11.04 11.46
N MET A 151 17.61 10.97 11.09
CA MET A 151 16.72 12.13 11.16
C MET A 151 16.53 12.62 12.60
N ALA A 152 16.46 11.71 13.56
CA ALA A 152 16.34 12.05 14.97
C ALA A 152 17.60 12.71 15.57
N MET A 153 18.78 12.49 14.97
CA MET A 153 20.00 13.21 15.36
C MET A 153 20.02 14.67 14.90
N ILE A 154 19.13 15.04 13.96
CA ILE A 154 19.09 16.37 13.34
C ILE A 154 17.81 17.12 13.73
N ASP A 155 16.68 16.41 13.87
CA ASP A 155 15.36 16.96 14.09
C ASP A 155 14.72 16.43 15.39
N GLN A 156 14.35 17.36 16.26
CA GLN A 156 13.69 17.08 17.54
C GLN A 156 12.34 16.36 17.39
N ALA A 157 11.63 16.57 16.28
CA ALA A 157 10.37 15.89 16.01
C ALA A 157 10.59 14.37 15.82
N TYR A 158 11.62 14.00 15.05
CA TYR A 158 12.02 12.60 14.86
C TYR A 158 12.58 11.99 16.14
N PHE A 159 13.35 12.76 16.93
CA PHE A 159 13.81 12.32 18.24
C PHE A 159 12.64 11.96 19.16
N SER A 160 11.63 12.82 19.22
CA SER A 160 10.44 12.62 20.05
C SER A 160 9.61 11.43 19.55
N TYR A 161 9.49 11.29 18.23
CA TYR A 161 8.81 10.16 17.59
C TYR A 161 9.48 8.83 17.94
N LEU A 162 10.79 8.68 17.72
CA LEU A 162 11.50 7.44 18.01
C LEU A 162 11.53 7.11 19.51
N THR A 163 11.67 8.12 20.37
CA THR A 163 11.59 7.90 21.82
C THR A 163 10.21 7.36 22.22
N ALA A 164 9.13 7.94 21.69
CA ALA A 164 7.76 7.44 21.92
C ALA A 164 7.58 6.03 21.36
N PHE A 165 8.13 5.75 20.18
CA PHE A 165 8.11 4.44 19.53
C PHE A 165 8.76 3.37 20.41
N GLN A 166 9.91 3.66 21.01
CA GLN A 166 10.60 2.75 21.94
C GLN A 166 9.81 2.51 23.22
N ILE A 167 9.18 3.55 23.77
CA ILE A 167 8.35 3.44 24.98
C ILE A 167 7.13 2.55 24.70
N GLU A 168 6.46 2.74 23.57
CA GLU A 168 5.30 1.94 23.16
C GLU A 168 5.68 0.48 22.89
N GLY A 169 6.76 0.26 22.14
CA GLY A 169 7.31 -1.06 21.83
C GLY A 169 7.99 -1.76 23.01
N LYS A 170 8.26 -1.04 24.11
CA LYS A 170 9.05 -1.48 25.27
C LYS A 170 10.40 -2.08 24.83
N CYS A 171 11.09 -1.37 23.96
CA CYS A 171 12.31 -1.83 23.30
C CYS A 171 13.38 -0.73 23.24
N CYS A 172 14.63 -1.13 23.05
CA CYS A 172 15.79 -0.24 23.00
C CYS A 172 16.67 -0.52 21.78
N GLY A 173 16.91 0.51 20.97
CA GLY A 173 17.65 0.37 19.71
C GLY A 173 16.98 -0.58 18.72
N PHE A 174 17.63 -0.85 17.59
CA PHE A 174 17.06 -1.71 16.54
C PHE A 174 17.20 -3.20 16.88
N SER A 175 18.43 -3.71 16.94
CA SER A 175 18.73 -5.12 17.13
C SER A 175 18.77 -5.53 18.62
N ALA A 176 18.90 -6.84 18.87
CA ALA A 176 18.93 -7.40 20.21
C ALA A 176 20.11 -6.85 21.03
N PRO A 177 19.92 -6.47 22.30
CA PRO A 177 20.99 -5.87 23.09
C PRO A 177 22.16 -6.84 23.27
N LEU A 178 23.40 -6.33 23.16
CA LEU A 178 24.63 -7.13 23.33
C LEU A 178 24.65 -8.41 22.49
N ASN A 179 24.08 -8.38 21.29
CA ASN A 179 24.03 -9.51 20.36
C ASN A 179 24.55 -9.14 18.96
N CYS A 180 25.53 -8.24 18.89
CA CYS A 180 26.11 -7.87 17.61
C CYS A 180 26.90 -9.04 17.00
N GLU A 181 26.59 -9.34 15.74
CA GLU A 181 27.35 -10.22 14.86
C GLU A 181 27.55 -9.48 13.53
N ASP A 182 28.79 -9.41 13.05
CA ASP A 182 29.11 -8.72 11.80
C ASP A 182 28.39 -9.41 10.63
N ASP A 183 27.75 -8.61 9.78
CA ASP A 183 27.08 -9.07 8.58
C ASP A 183 27.53 -8.23 7.39
N GLU A 184 28.55 -8.72 6.69
CA GLU A 184 29.20 -8.07 5.54
C GLU A 184 28.38 -8.14 4.24
N ARG A 185 27.20 -8.79 4.25
CA ARG A 185 26.37 -8.89 3.05
C ARG A 185 25.81 -7.51 2.69
N SER A 186 25.69 -7.24 1.39
CA SER A 186 25.07 -6.01 0.91
C SER A 186 23.57 -6.00 1.18
N TYR A 187 22.97 -4.81 1.27
CA TYR A 187 21.52 -4.68 1.29
C TYR A 187 20.90 -5.19 -0.02
N PRO A 188 19.67 -5.74 0.02
CA PRO A 188 18.95 -6.17 -1.17
C PRO A 188 18.82 -5.06 -2.23
N GLU A 189 18.89 -5.43 -3.50
CA GLU A 189 18.68 -4.49 -4.60
C GLU A 189 17.25 -3.94 -4.58
N GLY A 190 17.08 -2.67 -4.98
CA GLY A 190 15.78 -2.03 -5.11
C GLY A 190 15.21 -1.41 -3.83
N LEU A 191 15.87 -1.57 -2.67
CA LEU A 191 15.54 -0.81 -1.46
C LEU A 191 15.92 0.66 -1.60
N LEU A 192 15.10 1.55 -1.05
CA LEU A 192 15.42 2.96 -0.97
C LEU A 192 16.53 3.19 0.07
N THR A 193 17.63 3.82 -0.33
CA THR A 193 18.77 4.12 0.58
C THR A 193 19.02 5.61 0.74
N GLU A 194 18.28 6.46 0.02
CA GLU A 194 18.38 7.91 0.13
C GLU A 194 18.10 8.35 1.57
N GLY A 195 18.91 9.29 2.07
CA GLY A 195 18.84 9.79 3.45
C GLY A 195 19.58 8.93 4.49
N VAL A 196 20.00 7.71 4.16
CA VAL A 196 20.82 6.87 5.05
C VAL A 196 22.31 7.12 4.79
N LYS A 197 23.10 7.33 5.85
CA LYS A 197 24.55 7.56 5.72
C LYS A 197 25.26 6.32 5.17
N GLY A 198 26.27 6.53 4.32
CA GLY A 198 26.98 5.45 3.61
C GLY A 198 27.55 4.36 4.51
N TYR A 199 28.06 4.70 5.70
CA TYR A 199 28.64 3.69 6.60
C TYR A 199 27.60 2.70 7.17
N TRP A 200 26.30 3.04 7.16
CA TRP A 200 25.22 2.09 7.47
C TRP A 200 24.86 1.20 6.29
N LEU A 201 25.29 1.57 5.08
CA LEU A 201 25.02 0.86 3.82
C LEU A 201 26.19 -0.04 3.40
N ASP A 202 27.40 0.25 3.88
CA ASP A 202 28.61 -0.52 3.56
C ASP A 202 28.47 -1.99 3.96
N GLN A 203 27.81 -2.25 5.09
CA GLN A 203 27.47 -3.60 5.57
C GLN A 203 26.16 -3.60 6.36
N ARG A 204 25.48 -4.74 6.41
CA ARG A 204 24.20 -4.86 7.12
C ARG A 204 24.39 -4.64 8.62
N THR A 205 25.45 -5.15 9.23
CA THR A 205 25.73 -4.94 10.67
C THR A 205 27.22 -4.78 10.91
N THR A 206 27.60 -3.74 11.67
CA THR A 206 28.98 -3.48 12.11
C THR A 206 29.08 -3.57 13.62
N CYS A 207 29.94 -4.46 14.11
CA CYS A 207 30.22 -4.59 15.52
C CYS A 207 31.33 -3.65 16.00
N GLY A 208 31.26 -3.35 17.30
CA GLY A 208 32.25 -2.58 18.02
C GLY A 208 33.52 -3.37 18.29
N ARG A 209 34.38 -2.81 19.13
CA ARG A 209 35.66 -3.45 19.50
C ARG A 209 35.48 -4.58 20.50
N GLU A 210 34.46 -4.48 21.34
CA GLU A 210 34.11 -5.51 22.31
C GLU A 210 33.14 -6.50 21.66
N ARG A 211 33.32 -7.78 21.95
CA ARG A 211 32.48 -8.83 21.39
C ARG A 211 31.02 -8.57 21.76
N THR A 212 30.14 -8.69 20.77
CA THR A 212 28.68 -8.46 20.85
C THR A 212 28.21 -7.03 21.04
N TRP A 213 29.11 -6.05 21.16
CA TRP A 213 28.76 -4.64 21.19
C TRP A 213 28.62 -4.10 19.78
N TYR A 214 27.76 -3.10 19.61
CA TYR A 214 27.56 -2.42 18.34
C TYR A 214 28.57 -1.29 18.15
N GLN A 215 28.79 -0.91 16.89
CA GLN A 215 29.61 0.26 16.58
C GLN A 215 29.08 1.52 17.30
N PRO A 216 29.97 2.39 17.79
CA PRO A 216 29.58 3.70 18.30
C PRO A 216 28.67 4.48 17.33
N SER A 217 27.53 4.98 17.82
CA SER A 217 26.56 5.80 17.08
C SER A 217 26.19 7.08 17.85
N GLY A 218 25.58 8.06 17.15
CA GLY A 218 25.29 9.42 17.66
C GLY A 218 25.92 10.52 16.78
N GLN A 219 25.80 11.80 17.17
CA GLN A 219 26.15 12.95 16.33
C GLN A 219 27.62 12.96 15.85
N ASP A 220 28.54 12.29 16.56
CA ASP A 220 29.94 12.05 16.17
C ASP A 220 30.43 10.62 16.53
N GLY A 221 29.50 9.68 16.74
CA GLY A 221 29.84 8.33 17.22
C GLY A 221 30.38 8.31 18.66
N SER A 222 30.24 9.38 19.44
CA SER A 222 30.71 9.44 20.83
C SER A 222 29.61 9.22 21.87
N GLU A 223 28.34 9.40 21.51
CA GLU A 223 27.25 9.50 22.48
C GLU A 223 26.97 8.19 23.21
N CYS A 224 26.98 7.05 22.49
CA CYS A 224 26.80 5.74 23.12
C CYS A 224 28.08 4.95 23.32
N ASN A 225 29.27 5.55 23.11
CA ASN A 225 30.54 4.86 23.30
C ASN A 225 30.87 4.66 24.79
N GLN A 226 30.41 3.55 25.35
CA GLN A 226 30.52 3.28 26.79
C GLN A 226 31.76 2.43 27.14
N PRO A 227 32.29 2.58 28.37
CA PRO A 227 33.30 1.67 28.89
C PRO A 227 32.70 0.28 29.15
N VAL A 228 33.45 -0.76 28.79
CA VAL A 228 33.09 -2.18 29.03
C VAL A 228 33.05 -2.46 30.54
N ASP A 229 34.06 -1.98 31.27
CA ASP A 229 34.11 -2.01 32.73
C ASP A 229 34.38 -0.58 33.25
N PRO A 230 33.38 0.07 33.87
CA PRO A 230 33.53 1.40 34.45
C PRO A 230 34.57 1.48 35.57
N ASN A 231 34.92 0.34 36.19
CA ASN A 231 35.83 0.26 37.33
C ASN A 231 37.28 -0.08 36.91
N ALA A 232 37.53 -0.34 35.63
CA ALA A 232 38.86 -0.66 35.15
C ALA A 232 39.80 0.57 35.25
N VAL A 233 41.03 0.35 35.70
CA VAL A 233 42.06 1.40 35.84
C VAL A 233 42.35 2.11 34.52
N VAL A 234 42.26 1.40 33.40
CA VAL A 234 42.31 1.95 32.05
C VAL A 234 40.99 1.59 31.36
N PRO A 235 40.09 2.56 31.11
CA PRO A 235 38.80 2.26 30.54
C PRO A 235 38.96 1.72 29.12
N ARG A 236 38.43 0.52 28.89
CA ARG A 236 38.27 -0.06 27.56
C ARG A 236 36.88 0.31 27.04
N TYR A 237 36.82 0.93 25.88
CA TYR A 237 35.57 1.31 25.23
C TYR A 237 35.12 0.23 24.25
N GLY A 238 33.91 -0.28 24.45
CA GLY A 238 33.36 -1.37 23.66
C GLY A 238 32.55 -0.91 22.44
N GLY A 239 31.93 0.26 22.56
CA GLY A 239 30.94 0.78 21.61
C GLY A 239 29.60 0.97 22.30
N CYS A 240 28.51 0.58 21.65
CA CYS A 240 27.15 0.70 22.16
C CYS A 240 26.54 -0.66 22.49
N ARG A 241 25.72 -0.72 23.55
CA ARG A 241 25.08 -1.97 23.98
C ARG A 241 23.86 -2.33 23.13
N TYR A 242 23.26 -1.32 22.53
CA TYR A 242 22.15 -1.43 21.58
C TYR A 242 22.61 -0.91 20.23
N GLU A 243 21.95 -1.36 19.17
CA GLU A 243 22.16 -0.83 17.83
C GLU A 243 21.33 0.43 17.62
N MET A 244 21.97 1.54 17.23
CA MET A 244 21.29 2.83 17.02
C MET A 244 20.33 3.22 18.19
N PRO A 245 20.82 3.25 19.44
CA PRO A 245 20.02 3.64 20.61
C PRO A 245 19.68 5.12 20.58
N ILE A 246 18.51 5.48 21.08
CA ILE A 246 18.09 6.86 21.26
C ILE A 246 17.42 7.03 22.64
N GLY A 247 17.43 8.25 23.16
CA GLY A 247 16.87 8.60 24.46
C GLY A 247 17.56 7.87 25.63
N ASP A 248 16.78 7.39 26.59
CA ASP A 248 17.26 6.75 27.82
C ASP A 248 18.08 5.47 27.53
N CYS A 249 17.79 4.79 26.41
CA CYS A 249 18.51 3.60 25.98
C CYS A 249 20.00 3.85 25.67
N LEU A 250 20.42 5.11 25.51
CA LEU A 250 21.84 5.46 25.34
C LEU A 250 22.68 5.09 26.57
N ASN A 251 22.10 5.13 27.76
CA ASN A 251 22.81 4.93 29.04
C ASN A 251 22.37 3.66 29.78
N ASP A 252 21.27 3.05 29.36
CA ASP A 252 20.71 1.91 30.05
C ASP A 252 21.57 0.65 29.97
N VAL A 253 21.54 -0.12 31.06
CA VAL A 253 22.13 -1.44 31.12
C VAL A 253 21.06 -2.45 30.70
N PRO A 254 21.27 -3.22 29.62
CA PRO A 254 20.29 -4.20 29.19
C PRO A 254 20.07 -5.23 30.29
N LEU A 255 18.80 -5.42 30.64
CA LEU A 255 18.34 -6.50 31.48
C LEU A 255 18.14 -7.75 30.62
N ILE A 256 17.94 -8.89 31.29
CA ILE A 256 17.72 -10.19 30.61
C ILE A 256 16.51 -10.12 29.66
N ASP A 257 15.47 -9.38 30.05
CA ASP A 257 14.23 -9.23 29.28
C ASP A 257 14.20 -8.00 28.36
N THR A 258 15.30 -7.24 28.24
CA THR A 258 15.31 -6.09 27.34
C THR A 258 15.28 -6.53 25.87
N LEU A 259 14.47 -5.84 25.07
CA LEU A 259 14.21 -6.15 23.67
C LEU A 259 14.81 -5.08 22.76
N GLY A 260 15.31 -5.48 21.59
CA GLY A 260 15.49 -4.60 20.44
C GLY A 260 14.15 -4.28 19.75
N CYS A 261 14.07 -3.18 19.03
CA CYS A 261 12.85 -2.72 18.38
C CYS A 261 12.55 -3.36 17.02
N ALA A 262 13.45 -4.17 16.46
CA ALA A 262 13.29 -4.73 15.12
C ALA A 262 11.95 -5.47 14.91
N SER A 263 11.55 -6.32 15.85
CA SER A 263 10.25 -7.02 15.75
C SER A 263 9.06 -6.06 15.76
N TYR A 264 9.15 -4.96 16.51
CA TYR A 264 8.07 -3.98 16.66
C TYR A 264 8.01 -3.02 15.46
N VAL A 265 9.16 -2.61 14.91
CA VAL A 265 9.27 -1.89 13.62
C VAL A 265 8.59 -2.68 12.52
N GLU A 266 8.92 -3.96 12.39
CA GLU A 266 8.30 -4.81 11.40
C GLU A 266 6.79 -4.97 11.63
N GLU A 267 6.34 -5.17 12.87
CA GLU A 267 4.91 -5.26 13.18
C GLU A 267 4.14 -4.00 12.79
N GLN A 268 4.67 -2.82 13.13
CA GLN A 268 4.03 -1.55 12.83
C GLN A 268 3.94 -1.30 11.32
N ILE A 269 5.07 -1.43 10.61
CA ILE A 269 5.12 -1.19 9.17
C ILE A 269 4.29 -2.23 8.39
N ASN A 270 4.29 -3.50 8.81
CA ASN A 270 3.40 -4.52 8.26
C ASN A 270 1.94 -4.17 8.50
N GLY A 271 1.58 -3.77 9.73
CA GLY A 271 0.21 -3.44 10.12
C GLY A 271 -0.36 -2.28 9.30
N GLU A 272 0.43 -1.22 9.11
CA GLU A 272 0.04 -0.06 8.29
C GLU A 272 -0.18 -0.44 6.83
N LEU A 273 0.75 -1.19 6.22
CA LEU A 273 0.61 -1.62 4.83
C LEU A 273 -0.57 -2.58 4.63
N ILE A 274 -0.75 -3.57 5.52
CA ILE A 274 -1.88 -4.51 5.49
C ILE A 274 -3.21 -3.77 5.64
N MET A 275 -3.29 -2.80 6.54
CA MET A 275 -4.50 -2.01 6.74
C MET A 275 -4.84 -1.22 5.47
N GLN A 276 -3.87 -0.51 4.88
CA GLN A 276 -4.09 0.28 3.67
C GLN A 276 -4.46 -0.61 2.47
N ALA A 277 -3.74 -1.72 2.26
CA ALA A 277 -4.06 -2.70 1.22
C ALA A 277 -5.40 -3.41 1.46
N GLY A 278 -5.75 -3.68 2.71
CA GLY A 278 -7.03 -4.26 3.12
C GLY A 278 -8.21 -3.33 2.81
N VAL A 279 -8.05 -2.02 3.00
CA VAL A 279 -9.04 -1.02 2.55
C VAL A 279 -9.20 -1.06 1.04
N VAL A 280 -8.10 -1.07 0.27
CA VAL A 280 -8.15 -1.20 -1.20
C VAL A 280 -8.92 -2.46 -1.60
N ALA A 281 -8.60 -3.62 -1.02
CA ALA A 281 -9.30 -4.87 -1.28
C ALA A 281 -10.80 -4.77 -0.94
N PHE A 282 -11.15 -4.19 0.21
CA PHE A 282 -12.54 -3.98 0.61
C PHE A 282 -13.31 -3.10 -0.39
N LEU A 283 -12.71 -2.04 -0.93
CA LEU A 283 -13.36 -1.16 -1.89
C LEU A 283 -13.73 -1.88 -3.21
N THR A 284 -12.98 -2.92 -3.60
CA THR A 284 -13.30 -3.75 -4.77
C THR A 284 -14.63 -4.51 -4.64
N LEU A 285 -15.14 -4.70 -3.42
CA LEU A 285 -16.46 -5.32 -3.19
C LEU A 285 -17.59 -4.52 -3.87
N PHE A 286 -17.46 -3.20 -3.95
CA PHE A 286 -18.44 -2.37 -4.65
C PHE A 286 -18.46 -2.64 -6.16
N GLU A 287 -17.30 -2.92 -6.75
CA GLU A 287 -17.19 -3.29 -8.16
C GLU A 287 -17.82 -4.66 -8.42
N PHE A 288 -17.57 -5.63 -7.53
CA PHE A 288 -18.20 -6.95 -7.59
C PHE A 288 -19.73 -6.87 -7.52
N ILE A 289 -20.28 -6.11 -6.57
CA ILE A 289 -21.74 -5.93 -6.44
C ILE A 289 -22.31 -5.19 -7.67
N SER A 290 -21.59 -4.18 -8.19
CA SER A 290 -21.99 -3.44 -9.40
C SER A 290 -22.03 -4.35 -10.63
N MET A 291 -21.03 -5.21 -10.79
CA MET A 291 -20.96 -6.21 -11.85
C MET A 291 -22.16 -7.16 -11.79
N ILE A 292 -22.47 -7.74 -10.62
CA ILE A 292 -23.63 -8.62 -10.45
C ILE A 292 -24.93 -7.88 -10.78
N ALA A 293 -25.10 -6.67 -10.25
CA ALA A 293 -26.29 -5.86 -10.50
C ALA A 293 -26.47 -5.56 -12.00
N ALA A 294 -25.38 -5.24 -12.71
CA ALA A 294 -25.40 -5.02 -14.16
C ALA A 294 -25.77 -6.29 -14.93
N CYS A 295 -25.21 -7.45 -14.57
CA CYS A 295 -25.54 -8.75 -15.16
C CYS A 295 -27.03 -9.11 -14.94
N CYS A 296 -27.54 -8.97 -13.71
CA CYS A 296 -28.95 -9.18 -13.41
C CYS A 296 -29.86 -8.24 -14.20
N TYR A 297 -29.45 -6.96 -14.34
CA TYR A 297 -30.20 -5.98 -15.11
C TYR A 297 -30.21 -6.29 -16.60
N CYS A 298 -29.09 -6.78 -17.15
CA CYS A 298 -28.96 -7.21 -18.54
C CYS A 298 -29.88 -8.42 -18.82
N MET A 299 -29.84 -9.46 -17.98
CA MET A 299 -30.65 -10.68 -18.14
C MET A 299 -32.15 -10.45 -17.98
N LYS A 300 -32.56 -9.57 -17.07
CA LYS A 300 -33.99 -9.36 -16.77
C LYS A 300 -34.76 -8.64 -17.88
N ARG A 301 -34.07 -8.06 -18.85
CA ARG A 301 -34.70 -7.18 -19.84
C ARG A 301 -35.13 -7.92 -21.10
N LYS A 302 -36.31 -7.59 -21.63
CA LYS A 302 -36.86 -8.12 -22.90
C LYS A 302 -35.86 -7.98 -24.06
N GLU A 303 -35.97 -8.86 -25.06
CA GLU A 303 -34.94 -9.15 -26.06
C GLU A 303 -34.47 -7.93 -26.86
N GLU A 304 -35.33 -6.98 -27.16
CA GLU A 304 -35.01 -5.83 -28.02
C GLU A 304 -34.26 -4.71 -27.30
N ASP A 305 -33.03 -4.44 -27.75
CA ASP A 305 -32.31 -3.21 -27.42
C ASP A 305 -32.99 -2.01 -28.09
N ARG A 306 -33.45 -1.06 -27.28
CA ARG A 306 -33.96 0.21 -27.81
C ARG A 306 -32.79 1.09 -28.21
N LEU A 307 -32.55 1.17 -29.51
CA LEU A 307 -31.67 2.20 -30.07
C LEU A 307 -32.20 3.59 -29.70
N PRO A 308 -31.32 4.58 -29.49
CA PRO A 308 -31.72 5.96 -29.31
C PRO A 308 -32.65 6.42 -30.45
N PRO A 309 -33.72 7.19 -30.18
CA PRO A 309 -34.69 7.60 -31.19
C PRO A 309 -34.07 8.31 -32.40
N TYR A 310 -32.95 9.03 -32.21
CA TYR A 310 -32.26 9.74 -33.28
C TYR A 310 -31.57 8.80 -34.30
N LEU A 311 -31.22 7.57 -33.93
CA LEU A 311 -30.68 6.57 -34.88
C LEU A 311 -31.79 5.88 -35.68
N ILE A 312 -33.02 5.88 -35.16
CA ILE A 312 -34.19 5.30 -35.82
C ILE A 312 -34.70 6.22 -36.94
N GLN A 313 -34.34 7.52 -36.90
CA GLN A 313 -34.88 8.55 -37.79
C GLN A 313 -34.09 8.78 -39.08
N VAL A 314 -33.04 8.00 -39.38
CA VAL A 314 -32.37 8.11 -40.69
C VAL A 314 -33.10 7.21 -41.70
N PRO A 315 -33.94 7.74 -42.60
CA PRO A 315 -34.49 6.92 -43.68
C PRO A 315 -33.33 6.43 -44.55
N ILE A 316 -33.08 5.12 -44.52
CA ILE A 316 -32.03 4.45 -45.31
C ILE A 316 -32.29 4.52 -46.83
N HIS A 317 -33.45 5.06 -47.24
CA HIS A 317 -33.78 5.23 -48.65
C HIS A 317 -33.61 6.69 -49.12
N PRO A 318 -32.54 6.99 -49.89
CA PRO A 318 -32.43 8.27 -50.61
C PRO A 318 -33.57 8.49 -51.63
N ALA A 319 -34.32 7.44 -51.98
CA ALA A 319 -35.45 7.53 -52.92
C ALA A 319 -36.73 8.16 -52.35
N VAL A 320 -36.86 8.31 -51.02
CA VAL A 320 -38.09 8.88 -50.41
C VAL A 320 -37.93 10.38 -50.08
N ALA A 321 -36.69 10.86 -49.93
CA ALA A 321 -36.43 12.29 -49.69
C ALA A 321 -36.81 13.18 -50.88
N THR A 322 -36.87 12.63 -52.10
CA THR A 322 -37.24 13.35 -53.33
C THR A 322 -38.75 13.50 -53.53
N ALA A 323 -39.59 12.84 -52.75
CA ALA A 323 -41.05 12.89 -52.93
C ALA A 323 -41.73 14.02 -52.13
N ILE A 324 -41.05 14.65 -51.16
CA ILE A 324 -41.66 15.63 -50.25
C ILE A 324 -41.53 17.08 -50.77
N THR A 325 -40.75 17.33 -51.83
CA THR A 325 -40.56 18.67 -52.42
C THR A 325 -41.33 18.90 -53.73
N ALA A 326 -42.32 18.06 -54.09
CA ALA A 326 -43.16 18.32 -55.26
C ALA A 326 -44.26 19.37 -54.91
N PRO A 327 -44.24 20.57 -55.51
CA PRO A 327 -45.26 21.59 -55.24
C PRO A 327 -46.62 21.15 -55.79
N GLN A 328 -47.66 21.21 -54.96
CA GLN A 328 -49.05 21.07 -55.37
C GLN A 328 -49.38 22.12 -56.45
N LYS A 329 -49.62 21.69 -57.68
CA LYS A 329 -50.24 22.52 -58.72
C LYS A 329 -51.65 22.89 -58.27
N THR A 330 -51.84 24.15 -57.87
CA THR A 330 -53.14 24.78 -57.69
C THR A 330 -53.85 24.87 -59.05
N GLY A 331 -54.92 24.10 -59.23
CA GLY A 331 -55.80 24.18 -60.39
C GLY A 331 -56.59 25.48 -60.40
N SER A 332 -56.38 26.29 -61.44
CA SER A 332 -57.19 27.47 -61.75
C SER A 332 -58.48 27.03 -62.45
N GLY A 333 -59.62 27.20 -61.77
CA GLY A 333 -60.95 27.03 -62.35
C GLY A 333 -61.31 28.25 -63.20
N SER A 334 -61.43 28.04 -64.51
CA SER A 334 -61.99 29.01 -65.45
C SER A 334 -63.49 28.72 -65.63
N GLY A 335 -64.33 29.48 -64.93
CA GLY A 335 -65.74 29.62 -65.26
C GLY A 335 -65.94 30.70 -66.32
N LYS A 336 -66.61 30.36 -67.42
CA LYS A 336 -67.24 31.33 -68.33
C LYS A 336 -68.68 30.89 -68.63
N VAL A 337 -69.49 31.94 -68.73
CA VAL A 337 -70.93 32.08 -68.98
C VAL A 337 -71.40 31.36 -70.23
#